data_AF-A0A914YK92-F1
#
_entry.id   AF-A0A914YK92-F1
#
_cell.length_a   1.000
_cell.length_b   1.000
_cell.length_c   1.000
_cell.angle_alpha   90.00
_cell.angle_beta   90.00
_cell.angle_gamma   90.00
#
_symmetry.space_group_name_H-M   'P 1'
#
loop_
_entity.id
_entity.type
_entity.pdbx_description
1 polymer ?
#
loop_
_entity_poly.entity_id
_entity_poly.type
_entity_poly.pdbx_seq_one_letter_code
_entity_poly.pdbx_strand_id
1 'polypeptide(L)'
;MVLNDYPLDVQTCFIDFASYAYTTEDIVYHWKELNPIQIKAGLHQSLPSFVLSKVLTANCTSVTNTGAYSCLRTIIELKREFSYYLLQLYIPSFMLVAVSWVSFWLDKDSVPARVTLGVTTLLTMV
;
A
#
# COMPACT_ATOMS: atom_id res chain seq x y z
N MET A 1 -6.09 -7.14 1.79
CA MET A 1 -5.14 -6.34 0.99
C MET A 1 -5.36 -6.66 -0.46
N VAL A 2 -5.46 -5.64 -1.32
CA VAL A 2 -5.66 -5.78 -2.77
C VAL A 2 -4.46 -5.15 -3.46
N LEU A 3 -3.74 -5.92 -4.28
CA LEU A 3 -2.44 -5.53 -4.84
C LEU A 3 -2.49 -5.28 -6.35
N ASN A 4 -3.67 -5.00 -6.90
CA ASN A 4 -3.84 -4.81 -8.35
C ASN A 4 -3.02 -3.63 -8.90
N ASP A 5 -2.91 -2.55 -8.11
CA ASP A 5 -2.19 -1.34 -8.50
C ASP A 5 -0.80 -1.24 -7.85
N TYR A 6 -0.17 -2.36 -7.50
CA TYR A 6 1.17 -2.32 -6.89
C TYR A 6 2.19 -1.65 -7.83
N PRO A 7 3.03 -0.70 -7.36
CA PRO A 7 3.19 -0.19 -5.98
C PRO A 7 2.43 1.11 -5.67
N LEU A 8 1.50 1.54 -6.53
CA LEU A 8 0.65 2.72 -6.39
C LEU A 8 -0.68 2.41 -5.66
N ASP A 9 -0.66 1.42 -4.77
CA ASP A 9 -1.84 0.92 -4.07
C ASP A 9 -2.16 1.70 -2.78
N VAL A 10 -3.45 1.69 -2.43
CA VAL A 10 -3.98 2.14 -1.15
C VAL A 10 -4.66 0.97 -0.46
N GLN A 11 -4.30 0.72 0.79
CA GLN A 11 -4.83 -0.36 1.61
C GLN A 11 -5.74 0.19 2.70
N THR A 12 -6.93 -0.38 2.82
CA THR A 12 -7.83 -0.11 3.94
C THR A 12 -7.75 -1.26 4.93
N CYS A 13 -7.37 -0.95 6.17
CA CYS A 13 -7.26 -1.89 7.28
C CYS A 13 -8.34 -1.60 8.31
N PHE A 14 -8.84 -2.64 8.98
CA PHE A 14 -9.89 -2.55 9.98
C PHE A 14 -9.42 -3.06 11.33
N ILE A 15 -9.77 -2.36 12.40
CA ILE A 15 -9.60 -2.83 13.78
C ILE A 15 -10.99 -2.85 14.39
N ASP A 16 -11.47 -4.07 14.66
CA ASP A 16 -12.80 -4.30 15.23
C ASP A 16 -12.68 -4.56 16.72
N PHE A 17 -13.55 -3.92 17.49
CA PHE A 17 -13.64 -4.05 18.93
C PHE A 17 -15.09 -4.35 19.33
N ALA A 18 -15.31 -5.48 19.98
CA ALA A 18 -16.63 -5.94 20.37
C ALA A 18 -16.57 -6.71 21.70
N SER A 19 -17.72 -6.86 22.33
CA SER A 19 -17.90 -7.72 23.48
C SER A 19 -17.97 -9.17 23.01
N TYR A 20 -17.31 -10.07 23.74
CA TYR A 20 -17.33 -11.50 23.43
C TYR A 20 -18.54 -12.21 24.05
N ALA A 21 -18.88 -11.88 25.30
CA ALA A 21 -19.90 -12.59 26.08
C ALA A 21 -21.22 -11.83 26.18
N TYR A 22 -21.15 -10.52 26.45
CA TYR A 22 -22.31 -9.66 26.68
C TYR A 22 -22.93 -9.21 25.37
N THR A 23 -24.25 -9.30 25.28
CA THR A 23 -25.05 -8.87 24.12
C THR A 23 -25.36 -7.37 24.20
N THR A 24 -26.05 -6.82 23.20
CA THR A 24 -26.52 -5.43 23.20
C THR A 24 -27.48 -5.09 24.33
N GLU A 25 -28.08 -6.09 25.00
CA GLU A 25 -28.94 -5.86 26.17
C GLU A 25 -28.12 -5.50 27.42
N ASP A 26 -26.90 -6.03 27.51
CA ASP A 26 -26.00 -5.83 28.64
C ASP A 26 -24.99 -4.69 28.40
N ILE A 27 -24.46 -4.58 27.18
CA ILE A 27 -23.42 -3.61 26.83
C ILE A 27 -23.58 -3.02 25.43
N VAL A 28 -23.46 -1.69 25.35
CA VAL A 28 -23.43 -0.95 24.09
C VAL A 28 -22.20 -0.04 24.07
N TYR A 29 -21.37 -0.19 23.03
CA TYR A 29 -20.18 0.62 22.84
C TYR A 29 -20.51 1.87 22.03
N HIS A 30 -19.94 3.00 22.45
CA HIS A 30 -20.02 4.26 21.73
C HIS A 30 -18.64 4.87 21.58
N TRP A 31 -18.40 5.49 20.44
CA TRP A 31 -17.22 6.32 20.23
C TRP A 31 -17.31 7.57 21.10
N LYS A 32 -16.15 8.02 21.59
CA LYS A 32 -16.04 9.34 22.23
C LYS A 32 -16.36 10.43 21.20
N GLU A 33 -17.19 11.41 21.58
CA GLU A 33 -17.62 12.50 20.68
C GLU A 33 -16.45 13.32 20.15
N LEU A 34 -15.47 13.61 21.02
CA LEU A 34 -14.29 14.40 20.69
C LEU A 34 -13.04 13.52 20.66
N ASN A 35 -12.39 13.48 19.50
CA ASN A 35 -11.13 12.76 19.26
C ASN A 35 -11.18 11.29 19.73
N PRO A 36 -12.03 10.44 19.10
CA PRO A 36 -12.17 9.04 19.48
C PRO A 36 -10.89 8.21 19.29
N ILE A 37 -10.03 8.62 18.36
CA ILE A 37 -8.75 7.96 18.08
C ILE A 37 -7.63 8.98 18.22
N GLN A 38 -6.60 8.61 18.96
CA GLN A 38 -5.39 9.41 19.15
C GLN A 38 -4.22 8.71 18.49
N ILE A 39 -3.57 9.40 17.55
CA ILE A 39 -2.39 8.90 16.85
C ILE A 39 -1.15 9.41 17.59
N LYS A 40 -0.23 8.50 17.93
CA LYS A 40 1.03 8.88 18.58
C LYS A 40 1.90 9.72 17.63
N ALA A 41 2.48 10.80 18.14
CA ALA A 41 3.48 11.56 17.40
C ALA A 41 4.65 10.65 17.01
N GLY A 42 5.00 10.64 15.72
CA GLY A 42 6.04 9.77 15.17
C GLY A 42 5.55 8.44 14.57
N LEU A 43 4.24 8.18 14.52
CA LEU A 43 3.72 6.96 13.86
C LEU A 43 4.15 6.90 12.39
N HIS A 44 4.19 8.03 11.68
CA HIS A 44 4.68 8.08 10.29
C HIS A 44 6.11 7.53 10.13
N GLN A 45 7.02 7.81 11.06
CA GLN A 45 8.39 7.28 11.01
C GLN A 45 8.46 5.78 11.32
N SER A 46 7.44 5.21 11.98
CA SER A 46 7.43 3.78 12.32
C SER A 46 6.95 2.88 11.17
N LEU A 47 6.28 3.43 10.15
CA LEU A 47 5.86 2.69 8.97
C LEU A 47 6.84 2.96 7.80
N PRO A 48 7.79 2.06 7.50
CA PRO A 48 8.80 2.29 6.47
C PRO A 48 8.25 2.20 5.03
N SER A 49 7.17 1.44 4.82
CA SER A 49 6.62 1.18 3.48
C SER A 49 5.30 1.90 3.19
N PHE A 50 4.67 2.48 4.21
CA PHE A 50 3.34 3.06 4.10
C PHE A 50 3.24 4.37 4.88
N VAL A 51 2.46 5.29 4.33
CA VAL A 51 2.01 6.51 5.01
C VAL A 51 0.58 6.31 5.46
N LEU A 52 0.34 6.61 6.74
CA LEU A 52 -1.01 6.74 7.26
C LEU A 52 -1.70 7.92 6.56
N SER A 53 -2.69 7.64 5.72
CA SER A 53 -3.40 8.68 4.96
C SER A 53 -4.59 9.22 5.74
N LYS A 54 -5.44 8.33 6.27
CA LYS A 54 -6.65 8.70 7.01
C LYS A 54 -6.98 7.67 8.07
N VAL A 55 -7.71 8.13 9.09
CA VAL A 55 -8.31 7.29 10.11
C VAL A 55 -9.77 7.69 10.27
N LEU A 56 -10.67 6.72 10.19
CA LEU A 56 -12.11 6.91 10.33
C LEU A 56 -12.65 5.99 11.42
N THR A 57 -13.74 6.40 12.06
CA THR A 57 -14.49 5.60 13.02
C THR A 57 -15.81 5.16 12.41
N ALA A 58 -16.19 3.92 12.67
CA ALA A 58 -17.45 3.33 12.25
C ALA A 58 -17.99 2.38 13.33
N ASN A 59 -19.25 1.97 13.19
CA ASN A 59 -19.85 0.91 14.00
C ASN A 59 -19.99 -0.34 13.13
N CYS A 60 -19.79 -1.51 13.72
CA CYS A 60 -19.82 -2.83 13.07
C CYS A 60 -20.75 -3.81 13.78
N THR A 61 -21.70 -3.30 14.59
CA THR A 61 -22.65 -4.12 15.34
C THR A 61 -23.28 -5.15 14.43
N SER A 62 -23.17 -6.42 14.81
CA SER A 62 -23.60 -7.55 13.99
C SER A 62 -24.41 -8.53 14.83
N VAL A 63 -25.32 -9.23 14.15
CA VAL A 63 -26.15 -10.27 14.73
C VAL A 63 -25.53 -11.62 14.40
N THR A 64 -25.24 -12.40 15.43
CA THR A 64 -24.73 -13.77 15.32
C THR A 64 -25.77 -14.75 15.85
N ASN A 65 -25.49 -16.06 15.77
CA ASN A 65 -26.41 -17.09 16.24
C ASN A 65 -26.69 -17.01 17.76
N THR A 66 -25.81 -16.38 18.54
CA THR A 66 -25.93 -16.28 20.00
C THR A 66 -26.54 -14.96 20.46
N GLY A 67 -26.75 -13.99 19.55
CA GLY A 67 -27.34 -12.70 19.87
C GLY A 67 -26.78 -11.55 19.04
N ALA A 68 -27.21 -10.33 19.35
CA ALA A 68 -26.65 -9.10 18.78
C ALA A 68 -25.50 -8.59 19.64
N TYR A 69 -24.37 -8.25 19.02
CA TYR A 69 -23.17 -7.77 19.71
C TYR A 69 -22.78 -6.38 19.20
N SER A 70 -22.70 -5.42 20.12
CA SER A 70 -22.22 -4.07 19.82
C SER A 70 -20.75 -4.11 19.41
N CYS A 71 -20.41 -3.45 18.30
CA CYS A 71 -19.06 -3.47 17.74
C CYS A 71 -18.67 -2.08 17.21
N LEU A 72 -17.44 -1.68 17.51
CA LEU A 72 -16.79 -0.47 17.01
C LEU A 72 -15.68 -0.86 16.03
N ARG A 73 -15.58 -0.14 14.91
CA ARG A 73 -14.59 -0.36 13.85
C ARG A 73 -13.76 0.89 13.63
N THR A 74 -12.46 0.77 13.83
CA THR A 74 -11.51 1.76 13.32
C THR A 74 -11.11 1.39 11.91
N ILE A 75 -11.19 2.35 10.99
CA ILE A 75 -10.78 2.19 9.59
C ILE A 75 -9.51 3.00 9.39
N ILE A 76 -8.45 2.34 8.94
CA ILE A 76 -7.13 2.93 8.73
C ILE A 76 -6.81 2.84 7.24
N GLU A 77 -6.60 3.99 6.59
CA GLU A 77 -6.13 4.05 5.20
C GLU A 77 -4.62 4.21 5.16
N LEU A 78 -3.93 3.25 4.56
CA LEU A 78 -2.49 3.21 4.38
C LEU A 78 -2.17 3.36 2.89
N LYS A 79 -1.44 4.41 2.53
CA LYS A 79 -0.94 4.63 1.17
C LYS A 79 0.50 4.15 1.09
N ARG A 80 0.88 3.37 0.07
CA ARG A 80 2.28 2.94 -0.09
C ARG A 80 3.19 4.12 -0.41
N GLU A 81 4.39 4.12 0.17
CA GLU A 81 5.44 5.08 -0.17
C GLU A 81 5.99 4.80 -1.57
N PHE A 82 5.68 5.67 -2.53
CA PHE A 82 6.03 5.49 -3.94
C PHE A 82 7.47 5.91 -4.26
N SER A 83 8.04 6.83 -3.48
CA SER A 83 9.34 7.47 -3.75
C SER A 83 10.48 6.45 -3.95
N TYR A 84 10.49 5.37 -3.16
CA TYR A 84 11.46 4.28 -3.29
C TYR A 84 11.34 3.56 -4.64
N TYR A 85 10.12 3.18 -5.03
CA TYR A 85 9.88 2.49 -6.29
C TYR A 85 10.20 3.37 -7.50
N LEU A 86 9.91 4.67 -7.40
CA LEU A 86 10.27 5.62 -8.45
C LEU A 86 11.78 5.63 -8.71
N LEU A 87 12.59 5.79 -7.67
CA LEU A 87 14.04 5.92 -7.78
C LEU A 87 14.73 4.59 -8.12
N GLN A 88 14.28 3.48 -7.52
CA GLN A 88 14.97 2.19 -7.61
C GLN A 88 14.48 1.34 -8.79
N LEU A 89 13.25 1.54 -9.27
CA LEU A 89 12.66 0.72 -10.33
C LEU A 89 12.34 1.56 -11.57
N TYR A 90 11.46 2.57 -11.46
CA TYR A 90 10.96 3.28 -12.64
C TYR A 90 12.04 4.08 -13.39
N ILE A 91 12.87 4.84 -12.67
CA ILE A 91 13.96 5.62 -13.29
C ILE A 91 14.98 4.71 -14.00
N PRO A 92 15.58 3.68 -13.35
CA PRO A 92 16.56 2.83 -14.03
C PRO A 92 15.94 2.07 -15.20
N SER A 93 14.71 1.54 -15.07
CA SER A 93 14.03 0.89 -16.20
C SER A 93 13.81 1.84 -17.38
N PHE A 94 13.40 3.09 -17.13
CA PHE A 94 13.25 4.09 -18.19
C PHE A 94 14.59 4.40 -18.88
N MET A 95 15.66 4.58 -18.10
CA MET A 95 17.01 4.80 -18.63
C MET A 95 17.49 3.61 -19.48
N LEU A 96 17.24 2.37 -19.04
CA LEU A 96 17.59 1.17 -19.79
C LEU A 96 16.84 1.10 -21.13
N VAL A 97 15.54 1.42 -21.15
CA VAL A 97 14.76 1.49 -22.40
C VAL A 97 15.32 2.57 -23.32
N ALA A 98 15.67 3.75 -22.81
CA ALA A 98 16.29 4.81 -23.60
C ALA A 98 17.64 4.38 -24.20
N VAL A 99 18.49 3.69 -23.44
CA VAL A 99 19.77 3.13 -23.93
C VAL A 99 19.53 2.09 -25.02
N SER A 100 18.48 1.27 -24.89
CA SER A 100 18.13 0.29 -25.92
C SER A 100 17.83 0.95 -27.29
N TRP A 101 17.21 2.14 -27.29
CA TRP A 101 16.91 2.88 -28.52
C TRP A 101 18.14 3.47 -29.20
N VAL A 102 19.23 3.71 -28.47
CA VAL A 102 20.50 4.18 -29.07
C VAL A 102 21.03 3.16 -30.08
N SER A 103 20.70 1.87 -29.93
CA SER A 103 21.09 0.83 -30.89
C SER A 103 20.50 1.03 -32.30
N PHE A 104 19.42 1.81 -32.45
CA PHE A 104 18.84 2.16 -33.76
C PHE A 104 19.64 3.22 -34.50
N TRP A 105 20.42 4.03 -33.78
CA TRP A 105 21.27 5.08 -34.36
C TRP A 105 22.64 4.56 -34.80
N LEU A 106 22.98 3.31 -34.44
CA LEU A 106 24.23 2.68 -34.84
C LEU A 106 24.18 2.16 -36.28
N ASP A 107 25.28 2.34 -37.00
CA ASP A 107 25.43 1.80 -38.35
C ASP A 107 25.18 0.30 -38.42
N LYS A 108 24.52 -0.13 -39.51
CA LYS A 108 24.12 -1.53 -39.72
C LYS A 108 25.30 -2.50 -39.67
N ASP A 109 26.48 -2.05 -40.05
CA ASP A 109 27.70 -2.86 -40.15
C ASP A 109 28.36 -3.07 -38.77
N SER A 110 27.94 -2.32 -37.74
CA SER A 110 28.42 -2.43 -36.35
C SER A 110 27.62 -3.46 -35.54
N VAL A 111 27.49 -4.68 -36.08
CA VAL A 111 26.73 -5.79 -35.45
C VAL A 111 27.19 -6.11 -34.01
N PRO A 112 28.50 -6.18 -33.69
CA PRO A 112 28.96 -6.54 -32.33
C PRO A 112 28.49 -5.54 -31.26
N ALA A 113 28.45 -4.26 -31.61
CA ALA A 113 28.03 -3.20 -30.69
C ALA A 113 26.52 -3.26 -30.40
N ARG A 114 25.70 -3.52 -31.42
CA ARG A 114 24.24 -3.65 -31.27
C ARG A 114 23.86 -4.88 -30.44
N VAL A 115 24.51 -6.03 -30.70
CA VAL A 115 24.28 -7.27 -29.94
C VAL A 115 24.69 -7.09 -28.47
N THR A 116 25.86 -6.50 -28.23
CA THR A 116 26.33 -6.27 -26.86
C THR A 116 25.37 -5.36 -26.08
N LEU A 117 24.94 -4.25 -26.67
CA LEU A 117 23.98 -3.33 -26.03
C LEU A 117 22.62 -3.99 -25.76
N GLY A 118 22.10 -4.80 -26.69
CA GLY A 118 20.84 -5.52 -26.50
C GLY A 118 20.91 -6.58 -25.39
N VAL A 119 22.00 -7.36 -25.35
CA VAL A 119 22.16 -8.42 -24.35
C VAL A 119 22.42 -7.83 -22.96
N THR A 120 23.26 -6.80 -22.85
CA THR A 120 23.54 -6.17 -21.53
C THR A 120 22.32 -5.47 -20.98
N THR A 121 21.54 -4.73 -21.78
CA THR A 121 20.31 -4.08 -21.31
C THR A 121 19.26 -5.10 -20.85
N LEU A 122 19.09 -6.21 -21.57
CA LEU A 122 18.19 -7.28 -21.16
C LEU A 122 18.68 -7.95 -19.87
N LEU A 123 19.98 -8.25 -19.76
CA LEU A 123 20.56 -8.85 -18.57
C LEU A 123 20.47 -7.95 -17.33
N THR A 124 20.55 -6.63 -17.50
CA THR A 124 20.37 -5.67 -16.39
C THR A 124 18.92 -5.50 -15.95
N MET A 125 17.95 -5.92 -16.76
CA MET A 125 16.52 -5.85 -16.46
C MET A 125 16.00 -7.11 -15.77
N VAL A 126 16.64 -8.26 -16.04
CA VAL A 126 16.33 -9.57 -15.43
C VAL A 126 16.96 -9.65 -14.04
#